data_AF-A0A890W4U5-F1
#
_entry.id   AF-A0A890W4U5-F1
#
_cell.length_a   1.000
_cell.length_b   1.000
_cell.length_c   1.000
_cell.angle_alpha   90.00
_cell.angle_beta   90.00
_cell.angle_gamma   90.00
#
_symmetry.space_group_name_H-M   'P 1'
#
loop_
_entity.id
_entity.type
_entity.pdbx_description
1 polymer ?
#
loop_
_entity_poly.entity_id
_entity_poly.type
_entity_poly.pdbx_seq_one_letter_code
_entity_poly.pdbx_strand_id
1 'polypeptide(L)' 'MINFPSIFVPLVGLIFPAIAMTSLFLHVEKNKIS' A
#
# COMPACT_ATOMS: atom_id res chain seq x y z
N MET A 1 22.85 -3.29 16.59
CA MET A 1 22.28 -2.11 15.92
C MET A 1 21.16 -2.57 15.01
N ILE A 2 19.93 -2.06 15.17
CA ILE A 2 18.81 -2.37 14.26
C ILE A 2 19.02 -1.57 12.98
N ASN A 3 19.02 -2.24 11.83
CA ASN A 3 19.05 -1.58 10.53
C ASN A 3 17.65 -1.05 10.20
N PHE A 4 17.43 0.24 10.40
CA PHE A 4 16.20 0.92 9.98
C PHE A 4 15.87 0.72 8.48
N PRO A 5 16.85 0.75 7.55
CA PRO A 5 16.55 0.56 6.13
C PRO A 5 15.90 -0.79 5.82
N SER A 6 16.31 -1.87 6.49
CA SER A 6 15.76 -3.21 6.22
C SER A 6 14.30 -3.38 6.63
N ILE A 7 13.77 -2.49 7.48
CA ILE A 7 12.36 -2.50 7.91
C ILE A 7 11.55 -1.55 7.03
N PHE A 8 12.07 -0.35 6.77
CA PHE A 8 11.35 0.65 5.98
C PHE A 8 11.29 0.31 4.50
N VAL A 9 12.35 -0.25 3.91
CA VAL A 9 12.39 -0.57 2.47
C VAL A 9 11.27 -1.55 2.09
N PRO A 10 11.06 -2.69 2.77
CA PRO A 10 9.92 -3.56 2.49
C PRO A 10 8.56 -2.93 2.84
N LEU A 11 8.51 -2.15 3.92
CA LEU A 11 7.27 -1.52 4.36
C LEU A 11 6.75 -0.50 3.34
N VAL A 12 7.61 0.37 2.81
CA VAL A 12 7.23 1.39 1.82
C VAL A 12 7.25 0.86 0.38
N GLY A 13 8.02 -0.19 0.09
CA GLY A 13 8.16 -0.76 -1.25
C GLY A 13 7.18 -1.88 -1.57
N LEU A 14 6.64 -2.57 -0.56
CA LEU A 14 5.74 -3.72 -0.75
C LEU A 14 4.41 -3.55 -0.01
N ILE A 15 4.46 -3.37 1.31
CA ILE A 15 3.25 -3.41 2.16
C ILE A 15 2.38 -2.17 1.93
N PHE A 16 2.97 -0.98 2.04
CA PHE A 16 2.26 0.29 1.84
C PHE A 16 1.68 0.41 0.42
N PRO A 17 2.41 0.10 -0.66
CA PRO A 17 1.86 0.09 -2.02
C PRO A 17 0.73 -0.92 -2.21
N ALA A 18 0.85 -2.15 -1.67
CA ALA A 18 -0.20 -3.16 -1.79
C ALA A 18 -1.51 -2.71 -1.13
N ILE A 19 -1.41 -2.11 0.06
CA ILE A 19 -2.57 -1.55 0.77
C ILE A 19 -3.15 -0.35 0.01
N ALA A 20 -2.30 0.57 -0.45
CA ALA A 20 -2.74 1.75 -1.19
C ALA A 20 -3.45 1.36 -2.50
N MET A 21 -2.89 0.43 -3.29
CA MET A 21 -3.51 -0.05 -4.53
C MET A 21 -4.86 -0.72 -4.27
N THR A 22 -4.97 -1.56 -3.24
CA THR A 22 -6.22 -2.25 -2.90
C THR A 22 -7.28 -1.26 -2.41
N SER A 23 -6.90 -0.32 -1.55
CA SER A 23 -7.79 0.72 -1.04
C SER A 23 -8.28 1.64 -2.16
N LEU A 24 -7.37 2.10 -3.03
CA LEU A 24 -7.71 2.93 -4.19
C LEU A 24 -8.56 2.18 -5.20
N PHE A 25 -8.29 0.89 -5.45
CA PHE A 25 -9.11 0.06 -6.33
C PHE A 25 -10.54 -0.05 -5.81
N LEU A 26 -10.73 -0.38 -4.52
CA LEU A 26 -12.05 -0.43 -3.91
C LEU A 26 -12.76 0.93 -3.92
N HIS A 27 -12.03 2.03 -3.73
CA HIS A 27 -12.58 3.38 -3.79
C HIS A 27 -13.06 3.73 -5.21
N VAL A 28 -12.28 3.43 -6.24
CA VAL A 28 -12.63 3.69 -7.64
C VAL A 28 -13.79 2.79 -8.10
N GLU A 29 -13.76 1.50 -7.75
CA GLU A 29 -14.86 0.58 -8.07
C GLU A 29 -16.15 1.07 -7.43
N LYS A 30 -16.15 1.45 -6.15
CA LYS A 30 -17.34 2.01 -5.47
C LYS A 30 -17.94 3.25 -6.15
N ASN A 31 -17.13 4.08 -6.81
CA ASN A 31 -17.60 5.24 -7.57
C ASN A 31 -18.15 4.92 -8.96
N LYS A 32 -17.95 3.69 -9.46
CA LYS A 32 -18.36 3.26 -10.80
C LYS A 32 -19.61 2.36 -10.83
N ILE A 33 -20.16 1.98 -9.67
CA ILE A 33 -21.37 1.12 -9.54
C ILE A 33 -22.65 1.99 -9.46
N SER A 34 -22.61 3.26 -9.86
CA SER A 34 -23.82 4.08 -10.05
C SER A 34 -24.14 4.30 -11.51
#